data_AF-A0A2E8DYR5-F1
#
_entry.id   AF-A0A2E8DYR5-F1
#
_cell.length_a   1.000
_cell.length_b   1.000
_cell.length_c   1.000
_cell.angle_alpha   90.00
_cell.angle_beta   90.00
_cell.angle_gamma   90.00
#
_symmetry.space_group_name_H-M   'P 1'
#
loop_
_entity.id
_entity.type
_entity.pdbx_description
1 polymer ?
#
loop_
_entity_poly.entity_id
_entity_poly.type
_entity_poly.pdbx_seq_one_letter_code
_entity_poly.pdbx_strand_id
1 'polypeptide(L)' 'MKNKKPTMFEAAKKVMGLMEQLTARQIIVRLKDNGRKEVPTPRQLAQRFRTDQEINVIKSRSKKDETIFQKITE' A
#
# COMPACT_ATOMS: atom_id res chain seq x y z
N MET A 1 -15.41 -7.73 -21.25
CA MET A 1 -14.11 -7.92 -20.57
C MET A 1 -14.38 -8.41 -19.15
N LYS A 2 -13.77 -9.51 -18.69
CA LYS A 2 -14.03 -10.04 -17.33
C LYS A 2 -13.48 -9.04 -16.31
N ASN A 3 -14.34 -8.30 -15.63
CA ASN A 3 -14.00 -7.48 -14.46
C ASN A 3 -13.52 -8.39 -13.32
N LYS A 4 -12.25 -8.82 -13.38
CA LYS A 4 -11.63 -9.55 -12.27
C LYS A 4 -11.57 -8.61 -11.07
N LYS A 5 -11.98 -9.11 -9.91
CA LYS A 5 -11.81 -8.36 -8.66
C LYS A 5 -10.32 -8.02 -8.50
N PRO A 6 -9.97 -6.78 -8.16
CA PRO A 6 -8.59 -6.41 -7.98
C PRO A 6 -7.97 -7.24 -6.86
N THR A 7 -6.72 -7.65 -7.03
CA THR A 7 -5.97 -8.35 -5.99
C THR A 7 -5.87 -7.48 -4.72
N MET A 8 -5.58 -8.10 -3.57
CA MET A 8 -5.41 -7.36 -2.31
C MET A 8 -4.37 -6.23 -2.44
N PHE A 9 -3.28 -6.47 -3.17
CA PHE A 9 -2.24 -5.46 -3.45
C PHE A 9 -2.68 -4.41 -4.46
N GLU A 10 -3.39 -4.78 -5.52
CA GLU A 10 -3.92 -3.80 -6.47
C GLU A 10 -4.84 -2.79 -5.79
N ALA A 11 -5.80 -3.22 -4.96
CA ALA A 11 -6.60 -2.22 -4.26
C ALA A 11 -5.92 -1.61 -3.04
N ALA A 12 -4.79 -2.16 -2.54
CA ALA A 12 -3.92 -1.40 -1.66
C ALA A 12 -3.36 -0.17 -2.41
N LYS A 13 -2.95 -0.33 -3.68
CA LYS A 13 -2.57 0.80 -4.54
C LYS A 13 -3.73 1.73 -4.88
N LYS A 14 -4.95 1.21 -5.04
CA LYS A 14 -6.14 2.04 -5.31
C LYS A 14 -6.56 2.94 -4.14
N VAL A 15 -6.30 2.54 -2.89
CA VAL A 15 -6.62 3.39 -1.72
C VAL A 15 -5.54 4.42 -1.39
N MET A 16 -4.42 4.38 -2.12
CA MET A 16 -3.37 5.39 -2.04
C MET A 16 -3.63 6.47 -3.10
N GLY A 17 -3.62 7.73 -2.67
CA GLY A 17 -3.58 8.86 -3.60
C GLY A 17 -2.23 8.95 -4.33
N LEU A 18 -2.24 9.56 -5.51
CA LEU A 18 -1.01 9.88 -6.24
C LEU A 18 -0.16 10.86 -5.43
N MET A 19 1.15 10.63 -5.36
CA MET A 19 2.13 11.37 -4.54
C MET A 19 1.88 11.35 -3.03
N GLU A 20 0.86 10.62 -2.56
CA GLU A 20 0.51 10.55 -1.16
C GLU A 20 1.46 9.63 -0.39
N GLN A 21 1.91 10.07 0.78
CA GLN A 21 2.79 9.31 1.67
C GLN A 21 1.98 8.64 2.78
N LEU A 22 2.04 7.31 2.83
CA LEU A 22 1.33 6.52 3.83
C LEU A 22 2.21 5.42 4.41
N THR A 23 2.01 5.11 5.69
CA THR A 23 2.58 3.91 6.29
C THR A 23 1.75 2.68 5.93
N ALA A 24 2.36 1.49 6.08
CA ALA A 24 1.64 0.24 5.83
C ALA A 24 0.36 0.11 6.69
N ARG A 25 0.40 0.60 7.93
CA ARG A 25 -0.77 0.58 8.82
C ARG A 25 -1.90 1.45 8.29
N GLN A 26 -1.59 2.67 7.83
CA GLN A 26 -2.58 3.59 7.27
C GLN A 26 -3.26 3.00 6.02
N ILE A 27 -2.49 2.37 5.14
CA ILE A 27 -3.03 1.69 3.95
C ILE A 27 -3.99 0.56 4.36
N ILE A 28 -3.63 -0.24 5.37
CA ILE A 28 -4.48 -1.33 5.86
C ILE A 28 -5.76 -0.80 6.48
N VAL A 29 -5.72 0.30 7.24
CA VAL A 29 -6.91 0.96 7.79
C VAL A 29 -7.84 1.37 6.64
N ARG A 30 -7.32 2.06 5.62
CA ARG A 30 -8.13 2.47 4.45
C ARG A 30 -8.74 1.29 3.70
N LEU A 31 -8.05 0.17 3.60
CA LEU A 31 -8.60 -1.05 3.00
C LEU A 31 -9.81 -1.57 3.80
N LYS A 32 -9.72 -1.55 5.13
CA LYS A 32 -10.85 -1.93 6.00
C LYS A 32 -12.02 -0.95 5.87
N ASP A 33 -11.72 0.35 5.84
CA ASP A 33 -12.74 1.40 5.67
C ASP A 33 -13.46 1.30 4.32
N ASN A 34 -12.77 0.84 3.28
CA ASN A 34 -13.36 0.49 1.98
C ASN A 34 -14.12 -0.85 1.97
N GLY A 35 -14.35 -1.47 3.13
CA GLY A 35 -15.15 -2.69 3.26
C GLY A 35 -14.45 -3.97 2.79
N ARG A 36 -13.12 -3.96 2.62
CA ARG A 36 -12.39 -5.20 2.27
C ARG A 36 -12.32 -6.15 3.46
N LYS A 37 -12.82 -7.36 3.26
CA LYS A 37 -12.72 -8.48 4.22
C LYS A 37 -11.28 -9.00 4.34
N GLU A 38 -10.55 -9.05 3.22
CA GLU A 38 -9.17 -9.52 3.17
C GLU A 38 -8.21 -8.34 3.06
N VAL A 39 -7.29 -8.23 4.00
CA VAL A 39 -6.26 -7.18 4.05
C VAL A 39 -4.87 -7.78 4.23
N PRO A 40 -3.84 -7.25 3.56
CA PRO A 40 -2.46 -7.68 3.76
C PRO A 40 -1.99 -7.35 5.18
N THR A 41 -1.04 -8.15 5.68
CA THR A 41 -0.26 -7.74 6.86
C THR A 41 0.73 -6.63 6.49
N PRO A 42 1.18 -5.80 7.45
CA PRO A 42 2.18 -4.76 7.17
C PRO A 42 3.46 -5.33 6.54
N ARG A 43 3.88 -6.53 6.96
CA ARG A 43 5.06 -7.22 6.41
C ARG A 43 4.87 -7.63 4.95
N GLN A 44 3.73 -8.23 4.62
CA GLN A 44 3.41 -8.62 3.24
C GLN A 44 3.33 -7.40 2.31
N LEU A 45 2.70 -6.33 2.78
CA LEU A 45 2.60 -5.08 2.03
C LEU A 45 3.99 -4.49 1.76
N ALA A 46 4.83 -4.38 2.81
CA ALA A 46 6.19 -3.86 2.68
C ALA A 46 7.05 -4.71 1.74
N GLN A 47 6.94 -6.04 1.80
CA GLN A 47 7.70 -6.93 0.91
C GLN A 47 7.28 -6.73 -0.55
N ARG A 48 5.97 -6.63 -0.82
CA ARG A 48 5.46 -6.46 -2.19
C ARG A 48 5.79 -5.08 -2.75
N PHE A 49 5.59 -4.03 -1.96
CA PHE A 49 5.78 -2.64 -2.38
C PHE A 49 7.23 -2.27 -2.63
N ARG A 50 8.20 -2.91 -1.95
CA ARG A 50 9.63 -2.73 -2.25
C ARG A 50 10.03 -3.14 -3.67
N THR A 51 9.23 -3.99 -4.30
CA THR A 51 9.46 -4.48 -5.67
C THR A 51 8.49 -3.88 -6.68
N ASP A 52 7.58 -2.99 -6.25
CA ASP A 52 6.55 -2.42 -7.12
C ASP A 52 7.07 -1.12 -7.75
N GLN A 53 6.98 -1.01 -9.08
CA GLN A 53 7.50 0.15 -9.83
C GLN A 53 6.65 1.41 -9.63
N GLU A 54 5.37 1.27 -9.24
CA GLU A 54 4.48 2.40 -8.99
C GLU A 54 4.63 2.94 -7.56
N ILE A 55 5.45 2.31 -6.70
CA ILE A 55 5.58 2.68 -5.29
C ILE A 55 7.02 3.06 -4.98
N ASN A 56 7.21 4.31 -4.54
CA ASN A 56 8.46 4.76 -3.94
C ASN A 56 8.47 4.42 -2.44
N VAL A 57 9.54 3.76 -1.98
CA VAL A 57 9.71 3.38 -0.56
C VAL A 57 10.62 4.38 0.12
N ILE A 58 10.04 5.22 0.97
CA ILE A 58 10.76 6.20 1.76
C ILE A 58 11.13 5.54 3.09
N LYS A 59 12.40 5.12 3.20
CA LYS A 59 12.94 4.59 4.45
C LYS A 59 13.07 5.74 5.45
N SER A 60 12.57 5.54 6.66
CA SER A 60 12.86 6.51 7.72
C SER A 60 14.35 6.48 8.09
N ARG A 61 14.83 7.63 8.56
CA ARG A 61 16.18 7.83 9.10
C ARG A 61 16.42 7.03 10.38
N SER A 62 15.37 6.73 11.15
CA SER A 62 15.45 5.93 12.38
C SER A 62 14.87 4.53 12.19
N LYS A 63 15.50 3.52 12.81
CA LYS A 63 14.97 2.14 12.86
C LYS A 63 13.64 2.02 13.62
N LYS A 64 13.27 3.04 14.41
CA LYS A 64 12.01 3.08 15.18
C LYS A 64 10.82 3.56 14.36
N ASP A 65 11.08 4.29 13.28
CA ASP A 65 10.02 4.92 12.51
C ASP A 65 9.48 3.95 11.46
N GLU A 66 8.18 4.08 11.18
CA GLU A 66 7.52 3.24 10.19
C GLU A 66 8.03 3.55 8.78
N THR A 67 8.11 2.51 7.94
CA THR A 67 8.40 2.71 6.52
C THR A 67 7.23 3.41 5.84
N ILE A 68 7.54 4.44 5.08
CA ILE A 68 6.57 5.22 4.31
C ILE A 68 6.59 4.73 2.86
N PHE A 69 5.41 4.64 2.27
CA PHE A 69 5.18 4.27 0.88
C PHE A 69 4.49 5.43 0.18
N GLN A 70 4.95 5.75 -1.02
CA GLN A 70 4.39 6.80 -1.86
C GLN A 70 4.03 6.26 -3.23
N LYS A 71 2.78 6.45 -3.67
CA LYS A 71 2.37 6.07 -5.04
C LYS A 71 2.88 7.12 -6.02
N ILE A 72 3.66 6.71 -7.02
CA ILE A 72 4.31 7.63 -7.96
C ILE A 72 3.68 7.68 -9.35
N THR A 73 2.85 6.72 -9.70
CA THR A 73 2.20 6.63 -11.03
C THR A 73 0.83 5.95 -10.88
N GLU A 74 -0.14 6.28 -11.73
CA GLU A 74 -1.52 5.78 -11.66
C GLU A 74 -1.69 4.29 -12.00
#